data_AF-A0A2V9PK34-F1
#
_entry.id   AF-A0A2V9PK34-F1
#
_cell.length_a   1.000
_cell.length_b   1.000
_cell.length_c   1.000
_cell.angle_alpha   90.00
_cell.angle_beta   90.00
_cell.angle_gamma   90.00
#
_symmetry.space_group_name_H-M   'P 1'
#
loop_
_entity.id
_entity.type
_entity.pdbx_description
1 polymer ?
#
loop_
_entity_poly.entity_id
_entity_poly.type
_entity_poly.pdbx_seq_one_letter_code
_entity_poly.pdbx_strand_id
1 'polypeptide(L)'
;MGSYRVTGGSIQIEPGPGSYHSPEPATIRIHDGQVESIAGNSGSQLQAYELEPEMITSLSEGDQRSKRQVVKYNDIPKVLIDAVLAIEDRKFFEHNGINFGRFAEAVWIDVVRQKHP
;
A
#
# COMPACT_ATOMS: atom_id res chain seq x y z
N MET A 1 8.75 -5.50 -0.46
CA MET A 1 8.83 -5.84 -1.89
C MET A 1 10.30 -5.92 -2.25
N GLY A 2 10.72 -6.94 -3.02
CA GLY A 2 12.07 -6.99 -3.58
C GLY A 2 12.20 -6.08 -4.80
N SER A 3 13.41 -5.96 -5.35
CA SER A 3 13.69 -5.22 -6.57
C SER A 3 14.69 -5.98 -7.45
N TYR A 4 14.74 -5.63 -8.73
CA TYR A 4 15.77 -6.12 -9.64
C TYR A 4 16.27 -5.01 -10.54
N ARG A 5 17.51 -5.14 -11.02
CA ARG A 5 18.13 -4.22 -11.98
C ARG A 5 18.84 -4.99 -13.07
N VAL A 6 18.59 -4.61 -14.32
CA VAL A 6 19.27 -5.16 -15.51
C VAL A 6 20.41 -4.23 -15.91
N THR A 7 21.63 -4.76 -16.03
CA THR A 7 22.82 -3.96 -16.40
C THR A 7 23.74 -4.76 -17.31
N GLY A 8 23.93 -4.35 -18.56
CA GLY A 8 25.02 -4.83 -19.43
C GLY A 8 25.19 -6.36 -19.52
N GLY A 9 24.09 -7.12 -19.51
CA GLY A 9 24.12 -8.59 -19.53
C GLY A 9 24.03 -9.27 -18.15
N SER A 10 23.82 -8.53 -17.06
CA SER A 10 23.51 -9.09 -15.76
C SER A 10 22.17 -8.63 -15.22
N ILE A 11 21.58 -9.46 -14.35
CA ILE A 11 20.39 -9.16 -13.55
C ILE A 11 20.80 -9.24 -12.09
N GLN A 12 20.71 -8.12 -11.39
CA GLN A 12 20.94 -8.05 -9.95
C GLN A 12 19.59 -8.09 -9.22
N ILE A 13 19.47 -8.96 -8.23
CA ILE A 13 18.23 -9.22 -7.48
C ILE A 13 18.45 -8.85 -6.02
N GLU A 14 17.54 -8.04 -5.49
CA GLU A 14 17.47 -7.66 -4.08
C GLU A 14 16.13 -8.13 -3.50
N PRO A 15 16.12 -9.23 -2.74
CA PRO A 15 14.91 -9.75 -2.09
C PRO A 15 14.29 -8.75 -1.11
N GLY A 16 12.97 -8.83 -0.92
CA GLY A 16 12.28 -8.02 0.08
C GLY A 16 12.47 -8.55 1.52
N PRO A 17 12.19 -7.75 2.56
CA PRO A 17 12.39 -8.13 3.97
C PRO A 17 11.59 -9.36 4.47
N GLY A 18 10.60 -9.82 3.70
CA GLY A 18 9.76 -10.98 4.01
C GLY A 18 9.89 -12.10 2.98
N SER A 19 10.99 -12.15 2.21
CA SER A 19 11.24 -13.23 1.24
C SER A 19 11.37 -14.57 1.96
N TYR A 20 10.65 -15.57 1.48
CA TYR A 20 10.66 -16.94 2.01
C TYR A 20 11.57 -17.86 1.19
N HIS A 21 11.71 -17.59 -0.11
CA HIS A 21 12.41 -18.47 -1.05
C HIS A 21 13.92 -18.22 -1.11
N SER A 22 14.36 -16.96 -1.05
CA SER A 22 15.79 -16.63 -1.03
C SER A 22 16.02 -15.26 -0.39
N PRO A 23 16.43 -15.21 0.90
CA PRO A 23 16.65 -13.94 1.59
C PRO A 23 17.92 -13.23 1.12
N GLU A 24 18.83 -13.92 0.44
CA GLU A 24 20.11 -13.36 0.03
C GLU A 24 20.07 -12.76 -1.38
N PRO A 25 20.67 -11.56 -1.59
CA PRO A 25 20.86 -10.99 -2.92
C PRO A 25 21.66 -11.92 -3.85
N ALA A 26 21.34 -11.86 -5.14
CA ALA A 26 22.06 -12.60 -6.17
C ALA A 26 22.26 -11.77 -7.44
N THR A 27 23.33 -12.10 -8.16
CA THR A 27 23.62 -11.56 -9.49
C THR A 27 23.64 -12.70 -10.49
N ILE A 28 22.80 -12.62 -11.52
CA ILE A 28 22.74 -13.54 -12.65
C ILE A 28 23.47 -12.91 -13.82
N ARG A 29 24.48 -13.56 -14.39
CA ARG A 29 25.10 -13.14 -15.66
C ARG A 29 24.49 -13.93 -16.81
N ILE A 30 24.19 -13.22 -17.88
CA ILE A 30 23.57 -13.75 -19.09
C ILE A 30 24.51 -13.46 -20.26
N HIS A 31 24.81 -14.50 -21.04
CA HIS A 31 25.56 -14.42 -22.28
C HIS A 31 24.79 -15.19 -23.36
N ASP A 32 24.59 -14.57 -24.53
CA ASP A 32 23.83 -15.15 -25.66
C ASP A 32 22.45 -15.73 -25.27
N GLY A 33 21.74 -15.06 -24.35
CA GLY A 33 20.42 -15.49 -23.89
C GLY A 33 20.42 -16.68 -22.93
N GLN A 34 21.59 -17.15 -22.48
CA GLN A 34 21.74 -18.22 -21.50
C GLN A 34 22.35 -17.71 -20.20
N VAL A 35 21.98 -18.35 -19.08
CA VAL A 35 22.60 -18.06 -17.78
C VAL A 35 24.02 -18.60 -17.78
N GLU A 36 24.99 -17.69 -17.71
CA GLU A 36 26.43 -18.00 -17.61
C GLU A 36 26.80 -18.36 -16.16
N SER A 37 26.30 -17.59 -15.19
CA SER A 37 26.57 -17.83 -13.78
C SER A 37 25.55 -17.15 -12.88
N ILE A 38 25.44 -17.67 -11.65
CA ILE A 38 24.68 -17.06 -10.56
C ILE A 38 25.64 -16.89 -9.38
N ALA A 39 25.77 -15.68 -8.85
CA ALA A 39 26.60 -15.38 -7.70
C ALA A 39 25.76 -14.83 -6.56
N GLY A 40 25.92 -15.39 -5.36
CA GLY A 40 25.32 -14.84 -4.14
C GLY A 40 26.05 -13.57 -3.67
N ASN A 41 25.48 -12.89 -2.68
CA ASN A 41 26.04 -11.65 -2.11
C ASN A 41 27.47 -11.81 -1.56
N SER A 42 27.82 -13.00 -1.08
CA SER A 42 29.18 -13.32 -0.59
C SER A 42 30.20 -13.58 -1.70
N GLY A 43 29.80 -13.50 -2.98
CA GLY A 43 30.64 -13.86 -4.13
C GLY A 43 30.73 -15.38 -4.36
N SER A 44 30.00 -16.18 -3.59
CA SER A 44 29.90 -17.62 -3.81
C SER A 44 29.08 -17.92 -5.07
N GLN A 45 29.56 -18.87 -5.87
CA GLN A 45 28.85 -19.30 -7.07
C GLN A 45 27.73 -20.28 -6.69
N LEU A 46 26.52 -19.97 -7.12
CA LEU A 46 25.32 -20.74 -6.82
C LEU A 46 24.96 -21.61 -8.02
N GLN A 47 24.54 -22.85 -7.77
CA GLN A 47 24.04 -23.75 -8.83
C GLN A 47 22.61 -23.41 -9.24
N ALA A 48 21.82 -22.87 -8.31
CA ALA A 48 20.43 -22.49 -8.51
C ALA A 48 20.09 -21.31 -7.59
N TYR A 49 19.08 -20.54 -7.99
CA TYR A 49 18.54 -19.44 -7.19
C TYR A 49 17.03 -19.40 -7.41
N GLU A 50 16.27 -19.35 -6.32
CA GLU A 50 14.81 -19.43 -6.35
C GLU A 50 14.23 -18.02 -6.34
N LEU A 51 13.49 -17.66 -7.39
CA LEU A 51 12.90 -16.33 -7.52
C LEU A 51 11.55 -16.26 -6.80
N GLU A 52 11.30 -15.14 -6.13
CA GLU A 52 9.96 -14.81 -5.66
C GLU A 52 9.02 -14.61 -6.86
N PRO A 53 7.82 -15.22 -6.86
CA PRO A 53 6.85 -15.00 -7.92
C PRO A 53 6.36 -13.54 -7.90
N GLU A 54 6.23 -12.91 -9.08
CA GLU A 54 5.57 -11.61 -9.15
C GLU A 54 4.09 -11.76 -8.76
N MET A 55 3.65 -10.93 -7.81
CA MET A 55 2.26 -10.90 -7.38
C MET A 55 1.40 -10.21 -8.45
N ILE A 56 0.83 -11.00 -9.36
CA ILE A 56 0.01 -10.49 -10.48
C ILE A 56 -1.29 -9.86 -9.97
N THR A 57 -1.99 -10.51 -9.04
CA THR A 57 -3.18 -9.98 -8.35
C THR A 57 -3.56 -10.91 -7.20
N SER A 58 -4.17 -10.37 -6.13
CA SER A 58 -4.94 -11.20 -5.20
C SER A 58 -6.36 -11.35 -5.74
N LEU A 59 -6.74 -12.53 -6.21
CA LEU A 59 -8.14 -12.80 -6.53
C LEU A 59 -8.90 -12.94 -5.21
N SER A 60 -9.85 -12.05 -4.96
CA SER A 60 -10.79 -12.18 -3.83
C SER A 60 -11.81 -13.25 -4.20
N GLU A 61 -11.55 -14.51 -3.83
CA GLU A 61 -12.59 -15.54 -3.84
C GLU A 61 -13.54 -15.30 -2.66
N GLY A 62 -14.83 -15.11 -2.96
CA GLY A 62 -15.89 -14.97 -1.97
C GLY A 62 -16.59 -13.61 -1.99
N ASP A 63 -17.82 -13.60 -1.51
CA ASP A 63 -18.82 -12.51 -1.56
C ASP A 63 -18.44 -11.23 -0.78
N GLN A 64 -17.16 -11.05 -0.45
CA GLN A 64 -16.59 -9.93 0.27
C GLN A 64 -15.54 -9.24 -0.61
N ARG A 65 -16.01 -8.35 -1.50
CA ARG A 65 -15.19 -7.52 -2.40
C ARG A 65 -14.40 -6.41 -1.66
N SER A 66 -13.79 -6.70 -0.52
CA SER A 66 -12.90 -5.72 0.13
C SER A 66 -11.65 -6.40 0.66
N LYS A 67 -10.50 -6.07 0.06
CA LYS A 67 -9.20 -6.33 0.67
C LYS A 67 -8.99 -5.28 1.75
N ARG A 68 -9.10 -5.69 3.01
CA ARG A 68 -8.84 -4.84 4.17
C ARG A 68 -7.57 -5.34 4.83
N GLN A 69 -6.57 -4.49 4.93
CA GLN A 69 -5.42 -4.71 5.81
C GLN A 69 -5.64 -3.87 7.06
N VAL A 70 -5.78 -4.51 8.22
CA VAL A 70 -5.89 -3.80 9.50
C VAL A 70 -4.52 -3.27 9.86
N VAL A 71 -4.38 -1.95 9.92
CA VAL A 71 -3.17 -1.25 10.36
C VAL A 71 -3.49 -0.42 11.60
N LYS A 72 -2.55 -0.30 12.54
CA LYS A 72 -2.71 0.63 13.66
C LYS A 72 -2.40 2.03 13.20
N TYR A 73 -3.07 3.03 13.78
CA TYR A 73 -2.88 4.44 13.41
C TYR A 73 -1.41 4.89 13.50
N ASN A 74 -0.70 4.44 14.53
CA ASN A 74 0.72 4.79 14.75
C ASN A 74 1.67 4.16 13.72
N ASP A 75 1.22 3.17 12.96
CA ASP A 75 2.02 2.51 11.91
C ASP A 75 1.84 3.18 10.54
N ILE A 76 0.99 4.22 10.46
CA ILE A 76 0.70 4.96 9.22
C ILE A 76 1.73 6.10 9.05
N PRO A 77 2.46 6.16 7.93
CA PRO A 77 3.40 7.26 7.67
C PRO A 77 2.72 8.62 7.71
N LYS A 78 3.32 9.59 8.42
CA LYS A 78 2.75 10.94 8.57
C LYS A 78 2.43 11.63 7.23
N VAL A 79 3.27 11.43 6.21
CA VAL A 79 3.04 11.97 4.86
C VAL A 79 1.74 11.47 4.24
N LEU A 80 1.34 10.23 4.52
CA LEU A 80 0.10 9.65 4.02
C LEU A 80 -1.11 10.26 4.74
N ILE A 81 -1.00 10.47 6.06
CA ILE A 81 -2.03 11.16 6.86
C ILE A 81 -2.25 12.58 6.33
N ASP A 82 -1.16 13.34 6.16
CA ASP A 82 -1.22 14.72 5.70
C ASP A 82 -1.78 14.82 4.27
N ALA A 83 -1.45 13.86 3.39
CA ALA A 83 -1.98 13.79 2.03
C ALA A 83 -3.48 13.49 1.98
N VAL A 84 -3.95 12.52 2.78
CA VAL A 84 -5.39 12.20 2.86
C VAL A 84 -6.18 13.40 3.38
N LEU A 85 -5.71 14.05 4.45
CA LEU A 85 -6.34 15.27 4.99
C LEU A 85 -6.40 16.42 3.96
N ALA A 86 -5.37 16.55 3.12
CA ALA A 86 -5.34 17.58 2.09
C ALA A 86 -6.29 17.30 0.90
N ILE A 87 -6.61 16.03 0.63
CA ILE A 87 -7.43 15.58 -0.50
C ILE A 87 -8.91 15.41 -0.12
N GLU A 88 -9.19 14.83 1.04
CA GLU A 88 -10.54 14.38 1.41
C GLU A 88 -11.44 15.54 1.84
N ASP A 89 -10.89 16.61 2.45
CA ASP A 89 -11.56 17.93 2.51
C ASP A 89 -10.62 19.07 2.99
N ARG A 90 -10.06 19.83 2.05
CA ARG A 90 -9.25 21.03 2.35
C ARG A 90 -10.10 22.21 2.91
N LYS A 91 -11.43 22.10 2.91
CA LYS A 91 -12.41 23.09 3.43
C LYS A 91 -13.11 22.66 4.72
N PHE A 92 -12.69 21.54 5.32
CA PHE A 92 -13.24 21.07 6.60
C PHE A 92 -13.10 22.10 7.74
N PHE A 93 -12.14 23.04 7.64
CA PHE A 93 -11.90 24.08 8.65
C PHE A 93 -12.52 25.46 8.34
N GLU A 94 -13.14 25.68 7.19
CA GLU A 94 -13.80 26.98 6.90
C GLU A 94 -15.20 27.09 7.52
N HIS A 95 -15.81 25.96 7.93
CA HIS A 95 -17.10 25.94 8.62
C HIS A 95 -17.04 25.02 9.83
N ASN A 96 -17.29 25.56 11.03
CA ASN A 96 -17.59 24.76 12.21
C ASN A 96 -18.65 23.71 11.80
N GLY A 97 -18.30 22.42 11.87
CA GLY A 97 -19.09 21.27 11.38
C GLY A 97 -20.46 21.07 12.04
N ILE A 98 -21.03 22.12 12.63
CA ILE A 98 -22.39 22.22 13.16
C ILE A 98 -22.96 23.55 12.66
N ASN A 99 -23.95 23.49 11.77
CA ASN A 99 -24.72 24.66 11.39
C ASN A 99 -25.76 24.95 12.49
N PHE A 100 -25.34 25.63 13.56
CA PHE A 100 -26.18 25.97 14.71
C PHE A 100 -27.44 26.74 14.34
N GLY A 101 -27.39 27.55 13.26
CA GLY A 101 -28.56 28.27 12.74
C GLY A 101 -29.65 27.31 12.26
N ARG A 102 -29.27 26.29 11.49
CA ARG A 102 -30.22 25.27 11.01
C ARG A 102 -30.73 24.35 12.12
N PHE A 103 -29.89 24.08 13.12
CA PHE A 103 -30.33 23.36 14.33
C PHE A 103 -31.37 24.17 15.12
N ALA A 104 -31.12 25.46 15.33
CA ALA A 104 -32.06 26.35 16.02
C ALA A 104 -33.37 26.53 15.24
N GLU A 105 -33.30 26.64 13.91
CA GLU A 105 -34.47 26.73 13.05
C GLU A 105 -35.31 25.44 13.09
N ALA A 106 -34.68 24.27 13.09
CA ALA A 106 -35.39 23.00 13.24
C ALA A 106 -36.10 22.88 14.60
N VAL A 107 -35.43 23.27 15.69
CA VAL A 107 -36.02 23.29 17.04
C VAL A 107 -37.19 24.30 17.10
N TRP A 108 -37.05 25.48 16.48
CA TRP A 108 -38.11 26.47 16.44
C TRP A 108 -39.32 26.00 15.65
N ILE A 109 -39.11 25.43 14.46
CA ILE A 109 -40.20 24.87 13.64
C ILE A 109 -40.91 23.76 14.38
N ASP A 110 -40.19 22.88 15.08
CA ASP A 110 -40.79 21.80 15.87
C ASP A 110 -41.62 22.37 17.03
N VAL A 111 -41.08 23.29 17.84
CA VAL A 111 -41.81 23.92 18.96
C VAL A 111 -43.02 24.75 18.50
N VAL A 112 -42.92 25.43 17.36
CA VAL A 112 -44.02 26.25 16.82
C VAL A 112 -45.08 25.40 16.13
N ARG A 113 -44.72 24.27 15.51
CA ARG A 113 -45.68 23.34 14.90
C ARG A 113 -46.26 22.33 15.88
N GLN A 114 -45.65 22.12 17.04
CA GLN A 114 -46.13 21.21 18.08
C GLN A 114 -47.12 21.89 19.05
N LYS A 115 -48.02 22.73 18.52
CA LYS A 115 -49.25 23.17 19.19
C LYS A 115 -50.49 22.70 18.41
N HIS A 116 -50.78 21.41 18.58
CA HIS A 116 -52.10 20.74 18.66
C HIS A 116 -53.01 20.69 17.42
N PRO A 117 -53.90 19.68 17.30
CA PRO A 117 -54.41 18.76 18.33
C PRO A 117 -53.54 17.52 18.60
#